data_AF-A0A9X9C0R6-F1
#
_entry.id   AF-A0A9X9C0R6-F1
#
_cell.length_a   1.000
_cell.length_b   1.000
_cell.length_c   1.000
_cell.angle_alpha   90.00
_cell.angle_beta   90.00
_cell.angle_gamma   90.00
#
_symmetry.space_group_name_H-M   'P 1'
#
loop_
_entity.id
_entity.type
_entity.pdbx_description
1 polymer ?
#
loop_
_entity_poly.entity_id
_entity_poly.type
_entity_poly.pdbx_seq_one_letter_code
_entity_poly.pdbx_strand_id
1 'polypeptide(L)'
;MQELLKIGNWILSTFQNGTLNVMALGTIFLIFRWLFRDISSMKLFGLMSDRYRKMLVAEKKNGIAEKECAEIVDFEIKRTSIKKIIGISNSHIQNEMIKIIMDSHELLGPKYFSKFNFFLSLKNGKVFIDEEKIKRRYKDAFWMMLFSFSFLIASFLNLRSDPLFGFALFVLWGGFLLISIAAFPPSCGLRKKAQEHIDTYYSDSGR
;
A
#
# COMPACT_ATOMS: atom_id res chain seq x y z
N MET A 1 25.57 36.50 32.51
CA MET A 1 24.11 36.67 32.71
C MET A 1 23.41 37.18 31.44
N GLN A 2 23.93 38.20 30.75
CA GLN A 2 23.38 38.68 29.46
C GLN A 2 23.43 37.67 28.30
N GLU A 3 24.47 36.83 28.23
CA GLU A 3 24.61 35.73 27.25
C GLU A 3 23.50 34.67 27.39
N LEU A 4 23.17 34.28 28.63
CA LEU A 4 22.11 33.31 28.93
C LEU A 4 20.70 33.84 28.59
N LEU A 5 20.47 35.15 28.79
CA LEU A 5 19.23 35.81 28.39
C LEU A 5 19.07 35.92 26.87
N LYS A 6 20.17 36.11 26.12
CA LYS A 6 20.15 36.07 24.66
C LYS A 6 19.81 34.68 24.12
N ILE A 7 20.41 33.63 24.70
CA ILE A 7 20.10 32.23 24.34
C ILE A 7 18.65 31.89 24.70
N GLY A 8 18.18 32.30 25.88
CA GLY A 8 16.79 32.12 26.30
C GLY A 8 15.78 32.80 25.37
N ASN A 9 16.01 34.06 25.00
CA ASN A 9 15.16 34.79 24.04
C ASN A 9 15.26 34.23 22.62
N TRP A 10 16.41 33.69 22.22
CA TRP A 10 16.59 33.02 20.94
C TRP A 10 15.82 31.69 20.89
N ILE A 11 15.85 30.89 21.96
CA ILE A 11 15.06 29.66 22.08
C ILE A 11 13.56 30.02 22.10
N LEU A 12 13.15 31.04 22.85
CA LEU A 12 11.74 31.45 22.95
C LEU A 12 11.17 31.95 21.61
N SER A 13 11.94 32.76 20.87
CA SER A 13 11.54 33.26 19.55
C SER A 13 11.55 32.17 18.47
N THR A 14 12.48 31.23 18.55
CA THR A 14 12.51 30.03 17.69
C THR A 14 11.34 29.11 18.00
N PHE A 15 10.94 28.99 19.27
CA PHE A 15 9.71 28.30 19.67
C PHE A 15 8.49 29.04 19.14
N GLN A 16 8.32 30.34 19.36
CA GLN A 16 7.11 31.07 18.92
C GLN A 16 6.91 31.06 17.39
N ASN A 17 7.97 31.31 16.60
CA ASN A 17 7.89 31.21 15.14
C ASN A 17 7.85 29.74 14.67
N GLY A 18 8.50 28.84 15.41
CA GLY A 18 8.42 27.40 15.21
C GLY A 18 7.03 26.85 15.42
N THR A 19 6.27 27.33 16.41
CA THR A 19 4.90 26.90 16.69
C THR A 19 3.96 27.30 15.57
N LEU A 20 4.10 28.52 15.01
CA LEU A 20 3.33 28.96 13.85
C LEU A 20 3.64 28.13 12.61
N ASN A 21 4.93 27.84 12.36
CA ASN A 21 5.34 26.97 11.26
C ASN A 21 4.83 25.53 11.46
N VAL A 22 4.94 24.97 12.67
CA VAL A 22 4.41 23.63 13.00
C VAL A 22 2.88 23.59 12.85
N MET A 23 2.16 24.65 13.23
CA MET A 23 0.71 24.74 13.00
C MET A 23 0.36 24.85 11.52
N ALA A 24 1.11 25.62 10.73
CA ALA A 24 0.91 25.70 9.29
C ALA A 24 1.19 24.35 8.61
N LEU A 25 2.29 23.68 8.98
CA LEU A 25 2.65 22.35 8.50
C LEU A 25 1.61 21.29 8.91
N GLY A 26 1.10 21.36 10.14
CA GLY A 26 0.00 20.53 10.62
C GLY A 26 -1.29 20.74 9.82
N THR A 27 -1.60 21.99 9.47
CA THR A 27 -2.76 22.34 8.66
C THR A 27 -2.62 21.83 7.23
N ILE A 28 -1.44 21.99 6.61
CA ILE A 28 -1.13 21.42 5.29
C ILE A 28 -1.22 19.90 5.33
N PHE A 29 -0.71 19.26 6.38
CA PHE A 29 -0.83 17.82 6.57
C PHE A 29 -2.29 17.36 6.67
N LEU A 30 -3.15 18.10 7.37
CA LEU A 30 -4.59 17.81 7.44
C LEU A 30 -5.27 17.95 6.08
N ILE A 31 -4.92 18.98 5.29
CA ILE A 31 -5.43 19.19 3.93
C ILE A 31 -4.96 18.06 3.00
N PHE A 32 -3.69 17.69 3.04
CA PHE A 32 -3.15 16.55 2.28
C PHE A 32 -3.81 15.24 2.71
N ARG A 33 -3.93 14.98 4.01
CA ARG A 33 -4.65 13.80 4.52
C ARG A 33 -6.08 13.78 4.02
N TRP A 34 -6.76 14.92 3.94
CA TRP A 34 -8.13 15.02 3.44
C TRP A 34 -8.21 14.77 1.92
N LEU A 35 -7.37 15.42 1.12
CA LEU A 35 -7.31 15.25 -0.34
C LEU A 35 -6.95 13.82 -0.76
N PHE A 36 -6.03 13.18 -0.04
CA PHE A 36 -5.56 11.84 -0.33
C PHE A 36 -6.30 10.75 0.45
N ARG A 37 -7.28 11.10 1.30
CA ARG A 37 -8.05 10.14 2.12
C ARG A 37 -8.74 9.08 1.26
N ASP A 38 -9.22 9.49 0.09
CA ASP A 38 -10.05 8.66 -0.80
C ASP A 38 -9.31 8.12 -2.03
N ILE A 39 -8.05 8.55 -2.23
CA ILE A 39 -7.13 8.00 -3.22
C ILE A 39 -6.46 6.78 -2.60
N SER A 40 -7.23 5.70 -2.50
CA SER A 40 -6.64 4.40 -2.22
C SER A 40 -5.67 4.06 -3.36
N SER A 41 -4.43 3.70 -3.03
CA SER A 41 -3.44 3.14 -3.97
C SER A 41 -4.06 2.03 -4.86
N MET A 42 -5.07 1.34 -4.34
CA MET A 42 -5.88 0.33 -5.02
C MET A 42 -6.64 0.87 -6.25
N LYS A 43 -7.10 2.13 -6.26
CA LYS A 43 -7.75 2.77 -7.43
C LYS A 43 -6.73 3.07 -8.53
N LEU A 44 -5.55 3.58 -8.17
CA LEU A 44 -4.47 3.89 -9.13
C LEU A 44 -3.90 2.62 -9.78
N PHE A 45 -3.64 1.58 -8.98
CA PHE A 45 -3.24 0.27 -9.51
C PHE A 45 -4.35 -0.38 -10.36
N GLY A 46 -5.62 -0.18 -10.00
CA GLY A 46 -6.76 -0.63 -10.78
C GLY A 46 -6.81 -0.01 -12.18
N LEU A 47 -6.53 1.29 -12.30
CA LEU A 47 -6.51 2.00 -13.58
C LEU A 47 -5.39 1.52 -14.50
N MET A 48 -4.19 1.30 -13.98
CA MET A 48 -3.06 0.76 -14.75
C MET A 48 -3.34 -0.67 -15.22
N SER A 49 -3.89 -1.51 -14.35
CA SER A 49 -4.27 -2.89 -14.70
C SER A 49 -5.37 -2.96 -15.76
N ASP A 50 -6.34 -2.04 -15.72
CA ASP A 50 -7.41 -1.98 -16.72
C ASP A 50 -6.91 -1.49 -18.09
N ARG A 51 -5.94 -0.55 -18.12
CA ARG A 51 -5.29 -0.15 -19.37
C ARG A 51 -4.51 -1.30 -20.00
N TYR A 52 -3.71 -2.02 -19.20
CA TYR A 52 -2.95 -3.17 -19.68
C TYR A 52 -3.85 -4.26 -20.25
N ARG A 53 -4.96 -4.59 -19.56
CA ARG A 53 -5.96 -5.53 -20.08
C ARG A 53 -6.58 -5.07 -21.41
N LYS A 54 -6.92 -3.78 -21.53
CA LYS A 54 -7.47 -3.22 -22.78
C LYS A 54 -6.47 -3.32 -23.94
N MET A 55 -5.19 -3.13 -23.67
CA MET A 55 -4.11 -3.32 -24.64
C MET A 55 -4.04 -4.78 -25.12
N LEU A 56 -4.03 -5.75 -24.19
CA LEU A 56 -4.01 -7.19 -24.54
C LEU A 56 -5.23 -7.62 -25.36
N VAL A 57 -6.43 -7.11 -25.02
CA VAL A 57 -7.66 -7.40 -25.79
C VAL A 57 -7.59 -6.79 -27.20
N ALA A 58 -6.99 -5.62 -27.35
CA ALA A 58 -6.80 -4.99 -28.65
C ALA A 58 -5.77 -5.73 -29.50
N GLU A 59 -4.66 -6.19 -28.92
CA GLU A 59 -3.64 -7.01 -29.60
C GLU A 59 -4.24 -8.33 -30.12
N LYS A 60 -5.06 -9.00 -29.31
CA LYS A 60 -5.80 -10.19 -29.74
C LYS A 60 -6.74 -9.90 -30.92
N LYS A 61 -7.49 -8.80 -30.84
CA LYS A 61 -8.46 -8.41 -31.87
C LYS A 61 -7.80 -8.03 -33.20
N ASN A 62 -6.61 -7.44 -33.14
CA ASN A 62 -5.87 -6.98 -34.32
C ASN A 62 -5.08 -8.10 -35.02
N GLY A 63 -5.10 -9.34 -34.50
CA GLY A 63 -4.45 -10.49 -35.14
C GLY A 63 -2.92 -10.41 -35.18
N ILE A 64 -2.32 -9.55 -34.35
CA ILE A 64 -0.86 -9.31 -34.31
C ILE A 64 -0.14 -10.45 -33.55
N ALA A 65 -0.85 -11.18 -32.69
CA ALA A 65 -0.29 -12.30 -31.94
C ALA A 65 -0.12 -13.53 -32.85
N GLU A 66 1.14 -13.92 -33.08
CA GLU A 66 1.53 -15.22 -33.62
C GLU A 66 0.81 -16.37 -32.86
N LYS A 67 0.50 -17.49 -33.51
CA LYS A 67 -0.37 -18.56 -32.94
C LYS A 67 0.10 -19.05 -31.55
N GLU A 68 1.40 -19.09 -31.27
CA GLU A 68 1.95 -19.45 -29.96
C GLU A 68 1.80 -18.33 -28.90
N CYS A 69 1.83 -17.07 -29.32
CA CYS A 69 1.57 -15.92 -28.43
C CYS A 69 0.08 -15.77 -28.08
N ALA A 70 -0.83 -16.30 -28.90
CA ALA A 70 -2.27 -16.20 -28.65
C ALA A 70 -2.70 -16.91 -27.35
N GLU A 71 -2.11 -18.07 -27.04
CA GLU A 71 -2.39 -18.80 -25.79
C GLU A 71 -1.89 -18.03 -24.56
N ILE A 72 -0.71 -17.40 -24.67
CA ILE A 72 -0.13 -16.57 -23.60
C ILE A 72 -0.99 -15.32 -23.36
N VAL A 73 -1.44 -14.67 -24.43
CA VAL A 73 -2.34 -13.50 -24.34
C VAL A 73 -3.67 -13.90 -23.69
N ASP A 74 -4.25 -15.04 -24.05
CA ASP A 74 -5.49 -15.53 -23.45
C ASP A 74 -5.34 -15.89 -21.97
N PHE A 75 -4.22 -16.50 -21.62
CA PHE A 75 -3.87 -16.76 -20.23
C PHE A 75 -3.78 -15.45 -19.43
N GLU A 76 -3.08 -14.43 -19.93
CA GLU A 76 -2.94 -13.14 -19.24
C GLU A 76 -4.24 -12.33 -19.17
N ILE A 77 -5.08 -12.38 -20.21
CA ILE A 77 -6.43 -11.79 -20.18
C ILE A 77 -7.26 -12.46 -19.08
N LYS A 78 -7.24 -13.79 -18.98
CA LYS A 78 -7.96 -14.54 -17.95
C LYS A 78 -7.43 -14.20 -16.56
N ARG A 79 -6.11 -14.25 -16.36
CA ARG A 79 -5.44 -13.92 -15.10
C ARG A 79 -5.77 -12.51 -14.62
N THR A 80 -5.71 -11.53 -15.52
CA THR A 80 -5.99 -10.12 -15.20
C THR A 80 -7.47 -9.90 -14.89
N SER A 81 -8.36 -10.63 -15.59
CA SER A 81 -9.80 -10.59 -15.32
C SER A 81 -10.14 -11.18 -13.94
N ILE A 82 -9.54 -12.33 -13.58
CA ILE A 82 -9.69 -12.92 -12.25
C ILE A 82 -9.15 -11.97 -11.19
N LYS A 83 -7.96 -11.38 -11.39
CA LYS A 83 -7.40 -10.36 -10.49
C LYS A 83 -8.36 -9.19 -10.28
N LYS A 84 -9.09 -8.75 -11.31
CA LYS A 84 -10.09 -7.68 -11.18
C LYS A 84 -11.27 -8.07 -10.28
N ILE A 85 -11.66 -9.35 -10.30
CA ILE A 85 -12.79 -9.90 -9.53
C ILE A 85 -12.37 -10.15 -8.08
N ILE A 86 -11.31 -10.93 -7.85
CA ILE A 86 -10.92 -11.38 -6.50
C ILE A 86 -9.79 -10.56 -5.86
N GLY A 87 -9.07 -9.76 -6.66
CA GLY A 87 -7.96 -8.91 -6.20
C GLY A 87 -6.63 -9.63 -5.95
N ILE A 88 -6.52 -10.91 -6.31
CA ILE A 88 -5.30 -11.72 -6.18
C ILE A 88 -4.53 -11.74 -7.50
N SER A 89 -3.21 -11.56 -7.46
CA SER A 89 -2.35 -11.40 -8.65
C SER A 89 -1.63 -12.68 -9.09
N ASN A 90 -1.36 -13.59 -8.18
CA ASN A 90 -0.63 -14.84 -8.46
C ASN A 90 -1.62 -15.91 -8.97
N SER A 91 -1.43 -16.41 -10.19
CA SER A 91 -2.32 -17.38 -10.84
C SER A 91 -2.47 -18.70 -10.07
N HIS A 92 -1.41 -19.20 -9.44
CA HIS A 92 -1.47 -20.42 -8.64
C HIS A 92 -2.33 -20.23 -7.38
N ILE A 93 -2.22 -19.07 -6.74
CA ILE A 93 -3.03 -18.71 -5.58
C ILE A 93 -4.47 -18.39 -6.00
N GLN A 94 -4.67 -17.78 -7.18
CA GLN A 94 -6.01 -17.46 -7.71
C GLN A 94 -6.89 -18.70 -7.78
N ASN A 95 -6.38 -19.82 -8.30
CA ASN A 95 -7.15 -21.05 -8.47
C ASN A 95 -7.65 -21.61 -7.14
N GLU A 96 -6.80 -21.64 -6.11
CA GLU A 96 -7.19 -22.11 -4.78
C GLU A 96 -8.10 -21.11 -4.07
N MET A 97 -7.82 -19.80 -4.19
CA MET A 97 -8.67 -18.76 -3.59
C MET A 97 -10.07 -18.73 -4.19
N ILE A 98 -10.25 -19.04 -5.47
CA ILE A 98 -11.58 -19.17 -6.08
C ILE A 98 -12.37 -20.27 -5.38
N LYS A 99 -11.76 -21.42 -5.10
CA LYS A 99 -12.43 -22.53 -4.40
C LYS A 99 -12.84 -22.11 -2.99
N ILE A 100 -11.95 -21.47 -2.24
CA ILE A 100 -12.22 -20.96 -0.89
C ILE A 100 -13.37 -19.95 -0.90
N ILE A 101 -13.39 -19.00 -1.85
CA ILE A 101 -14.44 -17.98 -1.96
C ILE A 101 -15.79 -18.59 -2.36
N MET A 102 -15.80 -19.62 -3.20
CA MET A 102 -17.04 -20.28 -3.62
C MET A 102 -17.64 -21.15 -2.52
N ASP A 103 -16.82 -21.71 -1.64
CA ASP A 103 -17.23 -22.59 -0.55
C ASP A 103 -17.53 -21.83 0.75
N SER A 104 -16.99 -20.62 0.92
CA SER A 104 -17.29 -19.79 2.08
C SER A 104 -18.77 -19.39 2.08
N HIS A 105 -19.56 -20.00 2.96
CA HIS A 105 -20.97 -19.68 3.17
C HIS A 105 -21.21 -18.26 3.72
N GLU A 106 -20.18 -17.63 4.31
CA GLU A 106 -20.26 -16.21 4.66
C GLU A 106 -20.16 -15.33 3.40
N LEU A 107 -21.01 -14.30 3.33
CA LEU A 107 -21.06 -13.24 2.32
C LEU A 107 -19.78 -12.36 2.31
N LEU A 108 -18.60 -12.95 2.37
CA LEU A 108 -17.33 -12.29 2.13
C LEU A 108 -17.29 -11.96 0.63
N GLY A 109 -17.53 -10.70 0.32
CA GLY A 109 -17.53 -10.25 -1.08
C GLY A 109 -16.24 -10.66 -1.80
N PRO A 110 -16.25 -10.84 -3.14
CA PRO A 110 -15.15 -11.48 -3.88
C PRO A 110 -13.77 -10.84 -3.64
N LYS A 111 -13.73 -9.56 -3.29
CA LYS A 111 -12.51 -8.79 -3.01
C LYS A 111 -12.07 -8.81 -1.55
N TYR A 112 -12.72 -9.56 -0.66
CA TYR A 112 -12.36 -9.60 0.76
C TYR A 112 -10.87 -9.94 0.94
N PHE A 113 -10.40 -10.98 0.24
CA PHE A 113 -9.02 -11.45 0.33
C PHE A 113 -8.01 -10.58 -0.41
N SER A 114 -8.44 -9.61 -1.23
CA SER A 114 -7.56 -8.73 -2.00
C SER A 114 -6.55 -7.95 -1.14
N LYS A 115 -6.94 -7.61 0.10
CA LYS A 115 -6.10 -6.93 1.10
C LYS A 115 -4.91 -7.77 1.55
N PHE A 116 -5.01 -9.09 1.39
CA PHE A 116 -3.98 -10.05 1.77
C PHE A 116 -3.14 -10.53 0.59
N ASN A 117 -3.39 -10.06 -0.64
CA ASN A 117 -2.74 -10.56 -1.87
C ASN A 117 -1.21 -10.70 -1.77
N PHE A 118 -0.52 -9.74 -1.15
CA PHE A 118 0.94 -9.79 -0.98
C PHE A 118 1.42 -10.75 0.11
N PHE A 119 0.54 -11.12 1.04
CA PHE A 119 0.84 -11.95 2.20
C PHE A 119 0.38 -13.41 2.00
N LEU A 120 -0.40 -13.69 0.96
CA LEU A 120 -0.76 -15.07 0.63
C LEU A 120 0.44 -15.82 0.06
N SER A 121 0.61 -17.05 0.52
CA SER A 121 1.58 -18.04 0.04
C SER A 121 0.86 -19.35 -0.21
N LEU A 122 1.41 -20.16 -1.11
CA LEU A 122 0.95 -21.52 -1.40
C LEU A 122 2.03 -22.50 -0.97
N LYS A 123 1.68 -23.46 -0.09
CA LYS A 123 2.59 -24.53 0.35
C LYS A 123 1.79 -25.82 0.41
N ASN A 124 2.30 -26.89 -0.20
CA ASN A 124 1.65 -28.19 -0.25
C ASN A 124 0.20 -28.12 -0.78
N GLY A 125 -0.07 -27.25 -1.75
CA GLY A 125 -1.42 -27.05 -2.31
C GLY A 125 -2.39 -26.27 -1.43
N LYS A 126 -1.98 -25.87 -0.21
CA LYS A 126 -2.79 -25.07 0.71
C LYS A 126 -2.36 -23.61 0.68
N VAL A 127 -3.35 -22.72 0.56
CA VAL A 127 -3.13 -21.28 0.69
C VAL A 127 -3.06 -20.94 2.18
N PHE A 128 -2.16 -20.04 2.56
CA PHE A 128 -2.07 -19.53 3.93
C PHE A 128 -1.50 -18.11 3.91
N ILE A 129 -1.70 -17.40 5.01
CA ILE A 129 -1.12 -16.07 5.26
C ILE A 129 0.28 -16.27 5.85
N ASP A 130 1.27 -15.77 5.11
CA ASP A 130 2.69 -15.94 5.43
C ASP A 130 3.17 -14.86 6.40
N GLU A 131 3.35 -15.26 7.67
CA GLU A 131 3.82 -14.39 8.74
C GLU A 131 5.25 -13.86 8.51
N GLU A 132 6.11 -14.58 7.78
CA GLU A 132 7.46 -14.09 7.48
C GLU A 132 7.42 -12.91 6.51
N LYS A 133 6.59 -13.02 5.45
CA LYS A 133 6.35 -11.90 4.52
C LYS A 133 5.78 -10.69 5.25
N ILE A 134 4.88 -10.91 6.21
CA ILE A 134 4.29 -9.82 6.99
C ILE A 134 5.35 -9.15 7.88
N LYS A 135 6.16 -9.92 8.61
CA LYS A 135 7.25 -9.38 9.44
C LYS A 135 8.25 -8.59 8.60
N ARG A 136 8.65 -9.12 7.44
CA ARG A 136 9.54 -8.41 6.51
C ARG A 136 8.92 -7.10 6.04
N ARG A 137 7.65 -7.12 5.63
CA ARG A 137 6.96 -5.91 5.17
C ARG A 137 6.77 -4.88 6.27
N TYR A 138 6.51 -5.32 7.49
CA TYR A 138 6.45 -4.44 8.65
C TYR A 138 7.79 -3.74 8.89
N LYS A 139 8.89 -4.50 8.82
CA LYS A 139 10.26 -3.94 8.91
C LYS A 139 10.51 -2.93 7.80
N ASP A 140 10.18 -3.24 6.54
CA ASP A 140 10.35 -2.33 5.41
C ASP A 140 9.54 -1.03 5.58
N ALA A 141 8.26 -1.15 5.95
CA ALA A 141 7.39 0.01 6.20
C ALA A 141 7.92 0.88 7.36
N PHE A 142 8.43 0.24 8.42
CA PHE A 142 9.05 0.93 9.54
C PHE A 142 10.32 1.69 9.13
N TRP A 143 11.21 1.06 8.34
CA TRP A 143 12.40 1.75 7.81
C TRP A 143 12.04 2.89 6.86
N MET A 144 11.03 2.72 6.01
CA MET A 144 10.53 3.81 5.15
C MET A 144 9.96 4.97 5.96
N MET A 145 9.24 4.68 7.05
CA MET A 145 8.72 5.69 7.96
C MET A 145 9.87 6.45 8.64
N LEU A 146 10.87 5.74 9.20
CA LEU A 146 12.07 6.37 9.76
C LEU A 146 12.81 7.22 8.74
N PHE A 147 12.97 6.71 7.52
CA PHE A 147 13.59 7.44 6.43
C PHE A 147 12.79 8.70 6.07
N SER A 148 11.45 8.65 6.08
CA SER A 148 10.64 9.85 5.84
C SER A 148 10.96 10.94 6.87
N PHE A 149 11.13 10.60 8.15
CA PHE A 149 11.43 11.59 9.20
C PHE A 149 12.75 12.32 8.98
N SER A 150 13.70 11.75 8.22
CA SER A 150 14.91 12.48 7.82
C SER A 150 14.61 13.71 6.97
N PHE A 151 13.61 13.64 6.07
CA PHE A 151 13.15 14.78 5.29
C PHE A 151 12.46 15.84 6.14
N LEU A 152 11.73 15.41 7.19
CA LEU A 152 11.12 16.36 8.12
C LEU A 152 12.20 17.15 8.87
N ILE A 153 13.22 16.47 9.40
CA ILE A 153 14.34 17.12 10.09
C ILE A 153 15.09 18.05 9.14
N ALA A 154 15.41 17.58 7.93
CA ALA A 154 16.08 18.39 6.91
C ALA A 154 15.23 19.60 6.50
N SER A 155 13.91 19.45 6.39
CA SER A 155 12.98 20.55 6.12
C SER A 155 13.06 21.64 7.19
N PHE A 156 13.00 21.25 8.47
CA PHE A 156 13.10 22.20 9.59
C PHE A 156 14.43 22.93 9.62
N LEU A 157 15.54 22.24 9.36
CA LEU A 157 16.88 22.86 9.33
C LEU A 157 17.03 23.88 8.20
N ASN A 158 16.43 23.60 7.04
CA ASN A 158 16.55 24.45 5.85
C ASN A 158 15.52 25.59 5.80
N LEU A 159 14.46 25.56 6.61
CA LEU A 159 13.37 26.53 6.58
C LEU A 159 13.84 27.99 6.77
N ARG A 160 14.96 28.19 7.46
CA ARG A 160 15.52 29.53 7.75
C ARG A 160 16.44 30.05 6.65
N SER A 161 17.17 29.17 5.97
CA SER A 161 18.14 29.54 4.92
C SER A 161 17.46 29.62 3.55
N ASP A 162 16.59 28.65 3.25
CA ASP A 162 15.81 28.59 2.01
C ASP A 162 14.40 28.04 2.34
N PRO A 163 13.42 28.93 2.53
CA PRO A 163 12.05 28.53 2.83
C PRO A 163 11.40 27.67 1.73
N LEU A 164 11.75 27.88 0.46
CA LEU A 164 11.18 27.12 -0.66
C LEU A 164 11.73 25.70 -0.66
N PHE A 165 13.05 25.55 -0.47
CA PHE A 165 13.68 24.23 -0.36
C PHE A 165 13.20 23.47 0.90
N GLY A 166 13.10 24.17 2.04
CA GLY A 166 12.53 23.60 3.27
C GLY A 166 11.09 23.11 3.07
N PHE A 167 10.25 23.89 2.38
CA PHE A 167 8.88 23.49 2.05
C PHE A 167 8.83 22.28 1.10
N ALA A 168 9.69 22.24 0.08
CA ALA A 168 9.76 21.09 -0.83
C ALA A 168 10.08 19.78 -0.10
N LEU A 169 11.04 19.81 0.83
CA LEU A 169 11.38 18.67 1.68
C LEU A 169 10.22 18.25 2.59
N PHE A 170 9.42 19.20 3.06
CA PHE A 170 8.22 18.89 3.85
C PHE A 170 7.15 18.16 3.03
N VAL A 171 6.91 18.60 1.79
CA VAL A 171 5.98 17.92 0.88
C VAL A 171 6.48 16.50 0.59
N LEU A 172 7.78 16.33 0.36
CA LEU A 172 8.39 15.01 0.19
C LEU A 172 8.21 14.13 1.44
N TRP A 173 8.44 14.67 2.64
CA TRP A 173 8.15 13.96 3.90
C TRP A 173 6.69 13.46 3.93
N GLY A 174 5.72 14.33 3.64
CA GLY A 174 4.31 13.96 3.61
C GLY A 174 4.02 12.83 2.62
N GLY A 175 4.58 12.91 1.41
CA GLY A 175 4.47 11.86 0.39
C GLY A 175 5.05 10.52 0.85
N PHE A 176 6.29 10.51 1.34
CA PHE A 176 6.94 9.29 1.84
C PHE A 176 6.24 8.72 3.08
N LEU A 177 5.74 9.57 3.97
CA LEU A 177 4.98 9.15 5.13
C LEU A 177 3.69 8.43 4.70
N LEU A 178 2.92 8.99 3.76
CA LEU A 178 1.71 8.34 3.25
C LEU A 178 2.03 7.00 2.58
N ILE A 179 3.10 6.90 1.80
CA ILE A 179 3.57 5.64 1.20
C ILE A 179 3.93 4.63 2.28
N SER A 180 4.64 5.05 3.33
CA SER A 180 5.01 4.17 4.45
C SER A 180 3.77 3.62 5.17
N ILE A 181 2.77 4.48 5.44
CA ILE A 181 1.50 4.08 6.07
C ILE A 181 0.76 3.07 5.19
N ALA A 182 0.70 3.31 3.87
CA ALA A 182 0.07 2.42 2.92
C ALA A 182 0.81 1.08 2.76
N ALA A 183 2.10 1.03 3.10
CA ALA A 183 2.90 -0.20 3.05
C ALA A 183 2.73 -1.09 4.29
N PHE A 184 2.16 -0.57 5.39
CA PHE A 184 1.94 -1.38 6.59
C PHE A 184 0.95 -2.54 6.33
N PRO A 185 1.24 -3.73 6.89
CA PRO A 185 0.36 -4.88 6.75
C PRO A 185 -0.97 -4.68 7.50
N PRO A 186 -2.04 -5.40 7.12
CA PRO A 186 -3.30 -5.43 7.84
C PRO A 186 -3.15 -5.82 9.32
N SER A 187 -4.09 -5.37 10.14
CA SER A 187 -4.07 -5.64 11.59
C SER A 187 -4.09 -7.14 11.91
N CYS A 188 -3.50 -7.52 13.05
CA CYS A 188 -3.42 -8.92 13.48
C CYS A 188 -4.79 -9.61 13.53
N GLY A 189 -5.82 -8.93 14.03
CA GLY A 189 -7.17 -9.48 14.11
C GLY A 189 -7.79 -9.79 12.73
N LEU A 190 -7.59 -8.90 11.74
CA LEU A 190 -8.05 -9.15 10.38
C LEU A 190 -7.32 -10.33 9.73
N ARG A 191 -6.01 -10.45 9.99
CA ARG A 191 -5.20 -11.56 9.48
C ARG A 191 -5.63 -12.90 10.07
N LYS A 192 -5.83 -12.96 11.39
CA LYS A 192 -6.30 -14.19 12.07
C LYS A 192 -7.65 -14.64 11.54
N LYS A 193 -8.63 -13.74 11.43
CA LYS A 193 -9.94 -14.06 10.83
C LYS A 193 -9.82 -14.58 9.39
N ALA A 194 -9.00 -13.93 8.57
CA ALA A 194 -8.79 -14.39 7.20
C ALA A 194 -8.10 -15.76 7.14
N GLN A 195 -7.17 -16.06 8.05
CA GLN A 195 -6.56 -17.38 8.17
C GLN A 195 -7.56 -18.43 8.66
N GLU A 196 -8.39 -18.10 9.66
CA GLU A 196 -9.46 -18.97 10.17
C GLU A 196 -10.41 -19.40 9.05
N HIS A 197 -10.86 -18.47 8.19
CA HIS A 197 -11.70 -18.82 7.04
C HIS A 197 -11.03 -19.78 6.06
N ILE A 198 -9.72 -19.61 5.83
CA ILE A 198 -8.94 -20.49 4.95
C ILE A 198 -8.77 -21.87 5.60
N ASP A 199 -8.50 -21.91 6.90
CA ASP A 199 -8.32 -23.16 7.65
C ASP A 199 -9.62 -23.95 7.75
N THR A 200 -10.76 -23.28 7.99
CA THR A 200 -12.09 -23.89 7.99
C THR A 200 -12.42 -24.54 6.65
N TYR A 201 -12.10 -23.89 5.54
CA TYR A 201 -12.27 -24.50 4.21
C TYR A 201 -11.51 -25.83 4.08
N TYR A 202 -10.26 -25.87 4.52
CA TYR A 202 -9.46 -27.09 4.43
C TYR A 202 -9.87 -28.16 5.45
N SER A 203 -10.36 -27.78 6.64
CA SER A 203 -10.89 -28.75 7.61
C SER A 203 -12.18 -29.40 7.13
N ASP A 204 -13.09 -28.61 6.55
CA ASP A 204 -14.43 -29.07 6.17
C ASP A 204 -14.40 -29.85 4.86
N SER A 205 -13.48 -29.51 3.95
CA SER A 205 -13.33 -30.19 2.66
C SER A 205 -12.48 -31.48 2.70
N GLY A 206 -11.90 -31.84 3.86
CA GLY A 206 -11.09 -33.04 4.03
C GLY A 206 -9.81 -33.07 3.18
N ARG A 207 -9.28 -31.90 2.80
CA ARG A 207 -8.12 -31.71 1.91
C ARG A 207 -6.95 -31.08 2.64
#